data_AF-V9GJC1-F1
#
_entry.id   AF-V9GJC1-F1
#
_cell.length_a   1.000
_cell.length_b   1.000
_cell.length_c   1.000
_cell.angle_alpha   90.00
_cell.angle_beta   90.00
_cell.angle_gamma   90.00
#
_symmetry.space_group_name_H-M   'P 1'
#
loop_
_entity.id
_entity.type
_entity.pdbx_description
1 polymer ?
#
loop_
_entity_poly.entity_id
_entity_poly.type
_entity_poly.pdbx_seq_one_letter_code
_entity_poly.pdbx_strand_id
1 'polypeptide(L)' 'MFFESYGIPIPKELQQWITQRLTVLCDTLRNGAANGNPAYQKMVEEGHLAHYEREIEFLNDNFEDWMRN' A
#
# COMPACT_ATOMS: atom_id res chain seq x y z
N MET A 1 1.45 -20.15 0.97
CA MET A 1 1.29 -18.73 0.52
C MET A 1 1.19 -18.60 -1.00
N PHE A 2 0.71 -17.46 -1.52
CA PHE A 2 0.51 -17.19 -2.96
C PHE A 2 1.69 -17.62 -3.85
N PHE A 3 2.91 -17.15 -3.56
CA PHE A 3 4.11 -17.48 -4.36
C PHE A 3 4.44 -18.99 -4.36
N GLU A 4 4.29 -19.66 -3.22
CA GLU A 4 4.54 -21.11 -3.09
C GLU A 4 3.56 -21.93 -3.93
N SER A 5 2.29 -21.51 -4.04
CA SER A 5 1.29 -22.21 -4.87
C SER A 5 1.64 -22.22 -6.37
N TYR A 6 2.51 -21.30 -6.81
CA TYR A 6 3.02 -21.24 -8.17
C TYR A 6 4.47 -21.75 -8.31
N GLY A 7 5.10 -22.22 -7.23
CA GLY A 7 6.50 -22.66 -7.24
C GLY A 7 7.50 -21.53 -7.52
N ILE A 8 7.10 -20.28 -7.25
CA ILE A 8 7.91 -19.08 -7.50
C ILE A 8 8.53 -18.63 -6.17
N PRO A 9 9.83 -18.30 -6.10
CA PRO A 9 10.42 -17.73 -4.90
C PRO A 9 9.85 -16.33 -4.63
N ILE A 10 9.72 -15.97 -3.36
CA ILE A 10 9.33 -14.60 -2.97
C ILE A 10 10.45 -13.63 -3.41
N PRO A 11 10.15 -12.58 -4.20
CA PRO A 11 11.13 -11.57 -4.56
C PRO A 11 11.66 -10.83 -3.32
N LYS A 12 12.97 -10.57 -3.27
CA LYS A 12 13.60 -9.85 -2.15
C LYS A 12 13.12 -8.39 -2.08
N GLU A 13 12.73 -7.85 -3.23
CA GLU A 13 12.27 -6.48 -3.42
C GLU A 13 10.77 -6.33 -3.17
N LEU A 14 10.05 -7.40 -2.80
CA LEU A 14 8.59 -7.38 -2.68
C LEU A 14 8.09 -6.29 -1.72
N GLN A 15 8.70 -6.17 -0.54
CA GLN A 15 8.36 -5.12 0.43
C GLN A 15 8.52 -3.74 -0.19
N GLN A 16 9.67 -3.50 -0.83
CA GLN A 16 9.98 -2.23 -1.47
C GLN A 16 8.95 -1.89 -2.56
N TRP A 17 8.59 -2.85 -3.41
CA TRP A 17 7.62 -2.64 -4.48
C TRP A 17 6.23 -2.31 -3.95
N ILE A 18 5.77 -3.02 -2.91
CA ILE A 18 4.47 -2.75 -2.29
C ILE A 18 4.48 -1.36 -1.66
N THR A 19 5.51 -1.03 -0.87
CA THR A 19 5.64 0.29 -0.23
C THR A 19 5.65 1.41 -1.26
N GLN A 20 6.47 1.31 -2.31
CA GLN A 20 6.52 2.32 -3.38
C GLN A 20 5.17 2.51 -4.07
N ARG A 21 4.46 1.42 -4.36
CA ARG A 21 3.13 1.49 -4.97
C ARG A 21 2.11 2.17 -4.06
N LEU A 22 2.11 1.84 -2.76
CA LEU A 22 1.22 2.48 -1.79
C LEU A 22 1.56 3.96 -1.61
N THR A 23 2.84 4.33 -1.56
CA THR A 23 3.27 5.74 -1.49
C THR A 23 2.75 6.54 -2.68
N VAL A 24 2.91 6.03 -3.91
CA VAL A 24 2.39 6.70 -5.12
C VAL A 24 0.87 6.82 -5.07
N LEU A 25 0.16 5.82 -4.54
CA LEU A 25 -1.29 5.87 -4.39
C LEU A 25 -1.72 6.95 -3.39
N CYS A 26 -1.05 7.02 -2.23
CA CYS A 26 -1.29 8.06 -1.24
C CYS A 26 -1.08 9.46 -1.83
N ASP A 27 0.03 9.66 -2.56
CA ASP A 27 0.33 10.95 -3.19
C ASP A 27 -0.70 11.31 -4.26
N THR A 28 -1.14 10.33 -5.06
CA THR A 28 -2.19 10.51 -6.07
C THR A 28 -3.50 10.97 -5.43
N LEU A 29 -3.93 10.31 -4.35
CA LEU A 29 -5.15 10.67 -3.62
C LEU A 29 -5.02 12.05 -2.97
N ARG A 30 -3.91 12.31 -2.28
CA ARG A 30 -3.67 13.57 -1.58
C ARG A 30 -3.66 14.75 -2.55
N ASN A 31 -2.88 14.66 -3.62
CA ASN A 31 -2.77 15.71 -4.64
C ASN A 31 -4.09 15.87 -5.39
N GLY A 32 -4.74 14.77 -5.74
CA GLY A 32 -6.03 14.78 -6.41
C GLY A 32 -7.12 15.46 -5.60
N ALA A 33 -7.23 15.14 -4.30
CA ALA A 33 -8.18 15.76 -3.39
C ALA A 33 -7.87 17.25 -3.15
N ALA A 34 -6.60 17.60 -2.98
CA ALA A 34 -6.15 18.99 -2.82
C ALA A 34 -6.44 19.85 -4.07
N ASN A 35 -6.39 19.26 -5.26
CA ASN A 35 -6.74 19.90 -6.52
C ASN A 35 -8.27 19.97 -6.77
N GLY A 36 -9.10 19.55 -5.80
CA GLY A 36 -10.55 19.66 -5.88
C GLY A 36 -11.23 18.55 -6.68
N ASN A 37 -10.56 17.41 -6.95
CA ASN A 37 -11.21 16.29 -7.61
C ASN A 37 -12.24 15.62 -6.66
N PRO A 38 -13.55 15.61 -7.00
CA PRO A 38 -14.57 15.12 -6.08
C PRO A 38 -14.47 13.63 -5.76
N ALA A 39 -13.99 12.81 -6.70
CA ALA A 39 -13.82 11.38 -6.45
C ALA A 39 -12.70 11.12 -5.43
N TYR A 40 -11.58 11.84 -5.56
CA TYR A 40 -10.48 11.71 -4.62
C TYR A 40 -10.80 12.32 -3.25
N GLN A 41 -11.53 13.44 -3.19
CA GLN A 41 -12.03 13.98 -1.93
C GLN A 41 -12.91 12.96 -1.20
N LYS A 42 -13.87 12.33 -1.90
CA LYS A 42 -14.71 11.28 -1.34
C LYS A 42 -13.91 10.08 -0.83
N MET A 43 -12.89 9.63 -1.58
CA MET A 43 -12.01 8.56 -1.12
C MET A 43 -11.20 8.93 0.12
N VAL A 44 -10.80 10.20 0.27
CA VAL A 44 -10.14 10.67 1.50
C VAL A 44 -11.13 10.69 2.67
N GLU A 45 -12.34 11.22 2.46
CA GLU A 45 -13.40 11.28 3.48
C GLU A 45 -13.84 9.88 3.96
N GLU A 46 -13.90 8.90 3.06
CA GLU A 46 -14.18 7.50 3.38
C GLU A 46 -12.99 6.77 4.03
N GLY A 47 -11.84 7.44 4.19
CA GLY A 47 -10.70 6.93 4.94
C GLY A 47 -9.70 6.09 4.15
N HIS A 48 -9.79 6.04 2.82
CA HIS A 48 -8.91 5.22 1.99
C HIS A 48 -7.44 5.67 2.08
N LEU A 49 -7.18 6.98 2.07
CA LEU A 49 -5.83 7.52 2.22
C LEU A 49 -5.20 7.10 3.56
N ALA A 50 -5.93 7.30 4.66
CA ALA A 50 -5.46 6.92 6.00
C ALA A 50 -5.26 5.41 6.14
N HIS A 51 -6.05 4.59 5.44
CA HIS A 51 -5.84 3.15 5.38
C HIS A 51 -4.52 2.81 4.69
N TYR A 52 -4.25 3.35 3.49
CA TYR A 52 -3.01 3.07 2.78
C TYR A 52 -1.75 3.55 3.52
N GLU A 53 -1.83 4.69 4.22
CA GLU A 53 -0.75 5.15 5.09
C GLU A 53 -0.47 4.14 6.22
N ARG A 54 -1.51 3.60 6.87
CA ARG A 54 -1.37 2.54 7.87
C ARG A 54 -0.83 1.24 7.30
N GLU A 55 -1.17 0.87 6.07
CA GLU A 55 -0.61 -0.31 5.42
C GLU A 55 0.91 -0.16 5.21
N ILE A 56 1.39 1.04 4.89
CA ILE A 56 2.84 1.31 4.78
C ILE A 56 3.52 1.13 6.15
N GLU A 57 2.93 1.68 7.22
CA GLU A 57 3.42 1.49 8.60
C GLU A 57 3.46 0.01 8.98
N PHE A 58 2.36 -0.71 8.73
CA PHE A 58 2.27 -2.15 8.98
C PHE A 58 3.37 -2.93 8.25
N LEU A 59 3.62 -2.64 6.97
CA LEU A 59 4.67 -3.29 6.20
C LEU A 59 6.06 -2.95 6.72
N ASN A 60 6.32 -1.74 7.21
CA ASN A 60 7.62 -1.42 7.77
C ASN A 60 7.88 -2.18 9.08
N ASP A 61 6.83 -2.36 9.89
CA ASP A 61 6.96 -2.95 11.23
C ASP A 61 6.84 -4.48 11.24
N ASN A 62 6.09 -5.08 10.30
CA ASN A 62 5.64 -6.47 10.41
C ASN A 62 5.96 -7.34 9.17
N PHE A 63 6.65 -6.82 8.15
CA PHE A 63 6.80 -7.56 6.88
C PHE A 63 7.49 -8.92 7.03
N GLU A 64 8.54 -9.02 7.84
CA GLU A 64 9.22 -10.31 8.03
C GLU A 64 8.31 -11.37 8.64
N ASP A 65 7.52 -10.99 9.65
CA ASP A 65 6.59 -11.91 10.32
C ASP A 65 5.39 -12.23 9.43
N TRP A 66 4.93 -11.26 8.63
CA TRP A 66 3.89 -11.48 7.63
C TRP A 66 4.35 -12.47 6.55
N MET A 67 5.62 -12.43 6.15
CA MET A 67 6.19 -13.36 5.17
C MET A 67 6.46 -14.77 5.72
N ARG A 68 6.44 -14.96 7.05
CA ARG A 68 6.64 -16.27 7.71
C ARG A 68 5.34 -17.05 7.96
N ASN A 69 4.17 -16.42 7.89
CA ASN A 69 2.86 -16.97 8.28
C ASN A 69 1.89 -17.17 7.10
#